data_AF-A0A2K8PNV5-F1
#
_entry.id   AF-A0A2K8PNV5-F1
#
_cell.length_a   1.000
_cell.length_b   1.000
_cell.length_c   1.000
_cell.angle_alpha   90.00
_cell.angle_beta   90.00
_cell.angle_gamma   90.00
#
_symmetry.space_group_name_H-M   'P 1'
#
loop_
_entity.id
_entity.type
_entity.pdbx_description
1 polymer ?
#
loop_
_entity_poly.entity_id
_entity_poly.type
_entity_poly.pdbx_seq_one_letter_code
_entity_poly.pdbx_strand_id
1 'polypeptide(L)'
;MRHHDLVVIGAGSGNADVDDSFADLDVAIVEERWFGGTCLNAGCIPSKMLAHTAHIARTVREAGAYDVDAWALEDTTGFRKVLAEPGTGRILGAHLMGAQAPTLIQPLVLAATLGIDAVTLARSPYRIHPALTEVVENTLLDLGL
;
A
#
# COMPACT_ATOMS: atom_id res chain seq x y z
N MET A 1 -41.51 -9.68 10.30
CA MET A 1 -40.25 -9.95 9.58
C MET A 1 -39.86 -8.65 8.89
N ARG A 2 -38.60 -8.24 8.94
CA ARG A 2 -38.12 -7.09 8.15
C ARG A 2 -37.93 -7.56 6.71
N HIS A 3 -38.34 -6.73 5.75
CA HIS A 3 -38.14 -6.96 4.33
C HIS A 3 -36.99 -6.06 3.88
N HIS A 4 -36.05 -6.59 3.11
CA HIS A 4 -34.92 -5.85 2.54
C HIS A 4 -34.97 -6.02 1.02
N ASP A 5 -34.57 -4.98 0.29
CA ASP A 5 -34.58 -4.99 -1.18
C ASP A 5 -33.38 -5.76 -1.76
N LEU A 6 -32.26 -5.78 -1.01
CA LEU A 6 -31.06 -6.55 -1.34
C LEU A 6 -30.45 -7.16 -0.07
N VAL A 7 -30.07 -8.44 -0.14
CA VAL A 7 -29.33 -9.11 0.93
C VAL A 7 -28.01 -9.64 0.38
N VAL A 8 -26.90 -9.15 0.93
CA VAL A 8 -25.55 -9.65 0.65
C VAL A 8 -25.16 -10.66 1.72
N ILE A 9 -24.84 -11.88 1.30
CA ILE A 9 -24.41 -12.96 2.20
C ILE A 9 -22.89 -13.04 2.20
N GLY A 10 -22.30 -12.74 3.35
CA GLY A 10 -20.86 -12.67 3.59
C GLY A 10 -20.31 -11.25 3.46
N ALA A 11 -19.59 -10.79 4.48
CA ALA A 11 -18.99 -9.46 4.52
C ALA A 11 -17.55 -9.43 3.96
N GLY A 12 -17.21 -10.38 3.08
CA GLY A 12 -15.91 -10.48 2.42
C GLY A 12 -15.69 -9.42 1.35
N SER A 13 -14.98 -9.78 0.26
CA SER A 13 -14.80 -8.86 -0.88
C SER A 13 -16.13 -8.45 -1.53
N GLY A 14 -17.16 -9.29 -1.46
CA GLY A 14 -18.49 -9.00 -2.02
C GLY A 14 -19.24 -7.85 -1.34
N ASN A 15 -18.82 -7.41 -0.15
CA ASN A 15 -19.35 -6.18 0.45
C ASN A 15 -18.86 -4.92 -0.30
N ALA A 16 -17.66 -4.97 -0.90
CA ALA A 16 -17.12 -3.83 -1.65
C ALA A 16 -17.91 -3.53 -2.95
N ASP A 17 -18.79 -4.45 -3.36
CA ASP A 17 -19.65 -4.29 -4.53
C ASP A 17 -20.94 -3.48 -4.21
N VAL A 18 -21.19 -3.17 -2.93
CA VAL A 18 -22.25 -2.23 -2.53
C VAL A 18 -21.72 -0.81 -2.65
N ASP A 19 -22.11 -0.13 -3.72
CA ASP A 19 -21.76 1.26 -4.00
C ASP A 19 -23.00 2.16 -4.08
N ASP A 20 -22.81 3.43 -4.46
CA ASP A 20 -23.87 4.44 -4.53
C ASP A 20 -25.02 4.07 -5.50
N SER A 21 -24.81 3.13 -6.42
CA SER A 21 -25.88 2.67 -7.33
C SER A 21 -27.01 1.92 -6.60
N PHE A 22 -26.77 1.47 -5.36
CA PHE A 22 -27.74 0.80 -4.51
C PHE A 22 -28.29 1.71 -3.40
N ALA A 23 -28.00 3.01 -3.42
CA ALA A 23 -28.38 3.95 -2.35
C ALA A 23 -29.90 4.07 -2.11
N ASP A 24 -30.70 3.79 -3.15
CA ASP A 24 -32.17 3.83 -3.09
C ASP A 24 -32.79 2.54 -2.51
N LEU A 25 -32.00 1.52 -2.20
CA LEU A 25 -32.45 0.22 -1.70
C LEU A 25 -32.21 0.05 -0.20
N ASP A 26 -33.11 -0.67 0.49
CA ASP A 26 -32.82 -1.21 1.83
C ASP A 26 -31.92 -2.44 1.71
N VAL A 27 -30.60 -2.22 1.87
CA VAL A 27 -29.58 -3.27 1.75
C VAL A 27 -29.19 -3.83 3.13
N ALA A 28 -29.23 -5.15 3.28
CA ALA A 28 -28.72 -5.86 4.44
C ALA A 28 -27.47 -6.69 4.09
N ILE A 29 -26.42 -6.60 4.91
CA ILE A 29 -25.26 -7.49 4.83
C ILE A 29 -25.33 -8.46 6.01
N VAL A 30 -25.26 -9.76 5.72
CA VAL A 30 -25.34 -10.82 6.73
C VAL A 30 -24.03 -11.59 6.74
N GLU A 31 -23.36 -11.59 7.88
CA GLU A 31 -22.09 -12.29 8.11
C GLU A 31 -22.23 -13.19 9.33
N GLU A 32 -21.69 -14.41 9.24
CA GLU A 32 -21.75 -15.40 10.32
C GLU A 32 -20.76 -15.05 11.44
N ARG A 33 -19.56 -14.55 11.07
CA ARG A 33 -18.44 -14.39 12.00
C ARG A 33 -17.91 -12.97 12.07
N TRP A 34 -16.93 -12.65 11.23
CA TRP A 34 -16.19 -11.39 11.29
C TRP A 34 -16.43 -10.60 10.02
N PHE A 35 -16.78 -9.32 10.20
CA PHE A 35 -16.88 -8.38 9.09
C PHE A 35 -15.55 -8.32 8.32
N GLY A 36 -15.58 -8.30 6.99
CA GLY A 36 -14.39 -8.49 6.13
C GLY A 36 -14.19 -9.92 5.61
N GLY A 37 -14.98 -10.88 6.11
CA GLY A 37 -14.99 -12.28 5.68
C GLY A 37 -13.63 -12.98 5.83
N THR A 38 -13.43 -14.09 5.11
CA THR A 38 -12.18 -14.86 5.21
C THR A 38 -10.99 -14.07 4.66
N CYS A 39 -11.11 -13.45 3.47
CA CYS A 39 -9.97 -12.82 2.78
C CYS A 39 -9.21 -11.82 3.67
N LEU A 40 -9.93 -10.95 4.39
CA LEU A 40 -9.33 -9.94 5.24
C LEU A 40 -8.86 -10.48 6.60
N ASN A 41 -9.63 -11.41 7.19
CA ASN A 41 -9.40 -11.82 8.58
C ASN A 41 -8.51 -13.07 8.73
N ALA A 42 -8.56 -14.01 7.79
CA ALA A 42 -7.86 -15.30 7.90
C ALA A 42 -7.38 -15.88 6.55
N GLY A 43 -7.50 -15.10 5.48
CA GLY A 43 -7.26 -15.55 4.12
C GLY A 43 -5.91 -15.07 3.58
N CYS A 44 -5.87 -14.83 2.28
CA CYS A 44 -4.64 -14.49 1.60
C CYS A 44 -4.11 -13.09 1.95
N ILE A 45 -4.93 -12.14 2.42
CA ILE A 45 -4.47 -10.79 2.80
C ILE A 45 -3.57 -10.85 4.03
N PRO A 46 -4.03 -11.33 5.21
CA PRO A 46 -3.16 -11.43 6.38
C PRO A 46 -2.03 -12.43 6.17
N SER A 47 -2.28 -13.53 5.46
CA SER A 47 -1.25 -14.54 5.18
C SER A 47 -0.10 -13.98 4.35
N LYS A 48 -0.37 -13.17 3.31
CA LYS A 48 0.70 -12.55 2.51
C LYS A 48 1.44 -11.48 3.29
N MET A 49 0.75 -10.72 4.13
CA MET A 49 1.38 -9.72 5.00
C MET A 49 2.33 -10.37 6.01
N LEU A 50 1.91 -11.47 6.64
CA LEU A 50 2.73 -12.18 7.61
C LEU A 50 3.83 -13.02 6.96
N ALA A 51 3.54 -13.72 5.87
CA ALA A 51 4.52 -14.54 5.16
C ALA A 51 5.66 -13.68 4.60
N HIS A 52 5.37 -12.48 4.10
CA HIS A 52 6.39 -11.57 3.62
C HIS A 52 7.30 -11.07 4.75
N THR A 53 6.72 -10.63 5.87
CA THR A 53 7.49 -10.23 7.05
C THR A 53 8.34 -11.38 7.59
N ALA A 54 7.79 -12.59 7.65
CA ALA A 54 8.53 -13.78 8.07
C ALA A 54 9.67 -14.12 7.09
N HIS A 55 9.45 -13.96 5.79
CA HIS A 55 10.47 -14.15 4.76
C HIS A 55 11.62 -13.15 4.93
N ILE A 56 11.32 -11.86 5.10
CA ILE A 56 12.34 -10.81 5.35
C ILE A 56 13.12 -11.13 6.63
N ALA A 57 12.43 -11.43 7.73
CA ALA A 57 13.08 -11.75 9.00
C ALA A 57 14.00 -12.97 8.90
N ARG A 58 13.64 -13.97 8.08
CA ARG A 58 14.48 -15.13 7.81
C ARG A 58 15.69 -14.75 6.95
N THR A 59 15.50 -13.98 5.88
CA THR A 59 16.59 -13.51 5.02
C THR A 59 17.64 -12.72 5.81
N VAL A 60 17.20 -11.82 6.70
CA VAL A 60 18.11 -11.08 7.59
C VAL A 60 18.86 -12.00 8.55
N ARG A 61 18.18 -13.01 9.13
CA ARG A 61 18.83 -13.99 10.01
C ARG A 61 19.87 -14.87 9.30
N GLU A 62 19.65 -15.19 8.04
CA GLU A 62 20.52 -16.09 7.25
C GLU A 62 21.64 -15.36 6.51
N ALA A 63 21.62 -14.02 6.46
CA ALA A 63 22.57 -13.18 5.72
C ALA A 63 24.04 -13.40 6.13
N GLY A 64 24.31 -13.69 7.41
CA GLY A 64 25.65 -13.95 7.91
C GLY A 64 26.32 -15.19 7.30
N ALA A 65 25.57 -16.13 6.74
CA ALA A 65 26.14 -17.28 6.01
C ALA A 65 26.83 -16.86 4.69
N TYR A 66 26.56 -15.64 4.22
CA TYR A 66 27.12 -15.06 3.01
C TYR A 66 28.08 -13.89 3.31
N ASP A 67 28.53 -13.75 4.56
CA ASP A 67 29.39 -12.65 5.01
C ASP A 67 28.74 -11.25 4.82
N VAL A 68 27.41 -11.18 4.92
CA VAL A 68 26.62 -9.95 4.79
C VAL A 68 26.10 -9.51 6.17
N ASP A 69 26.53 -8.32 6.63
CA ASP A 69 26.06 -7.69 7.86
C ASP A 69 24.85 -6.76 7.61
N ALA A 70 23.72 -7.06 8.24
CA ALA A 70 22.45 -6.36 8.05
C ALA A 70 22.33 -5.07 8.89
N TRP A 71 23.12 -4.04 8.59
CA TRP A 71 23.23 -2.84 9.45
C TRP A 71 22.17 -1.74 9.25
N ALA A 72 21.42 -1.66 8.13
CA ALA A 72 20.22 -0.79 7.99
C ALA A 72 19.26 -1.03 6.78
N LEU A 73 19.50 -2.03 5.90
CA LEU A 73 18.78 -2.36 4.63
C LEU A 73 19.09 -1.48 3.39
N GLU A 74 20.35 -1.38 2.98
CA GLU A 74 20.74 -1.01 1.60
C GLU A 74 20.27 -2.09 0.59
N ASP A 75 18.96 -2.12 0.32
CA ASP A 75 18.32 -3.09 -0.57
C ASP A 75 18.75 -2.88 -2.03
N THR A 76 19.52 -3.82 -2.59
CA THR A 76 19.93 -3.85 -4.01
C THR A 76 19.01 -4.69 -4.90
N THR A 77 17.95 -5.28 -4.32
CA THR A 77 17.03 -6.21 -4.99
C THR A 77 15.67 -5.60 -5.30
N GLY A 78 15.30 -4.54 -4.59
CA GLY A 78 14.10 -3.75 -4.85
C GLY A 78 14.24 -2.81 -6.05
N PHE A 79 13.10 -2.31 -6.55
CA PHE A 79 13.08 -1.21 -7.50
C PHE A 79 11.92 -0.26 -7.22
N ARG A 80 12.11 0.99 -7.64
CA ARG A 80 11.15 2.08 -7.51
C ARG A 80 10.99 2.74 -8.87
N LYS A 81 9.76 3.01 -9.26
CA LYS A 81 9.42 3.73 -10.48
C LYS A 81 8.29 4.68 -10.17
N VAL A 82 8.53 5.97 -10.37
CA VAL A 82 7.48 6.99 -10.34
C VAL A 82 7.39 7.61 -11.73
N LEU A 83 6.17 7.82 -12.20
CA LEU A 83 5.87 8.51 -13.44
C LEU A 83 5.22 9.84 -13.08
N ALA A 84 5.71 10.91 -13.67
CA ALA A 84 5.17 12.23 -13.51
C ALA A 84 5.10 12.93 -14.86
N GLU A 85 4.10 13.80 -15.02
CA GLU A 85 3.88 14.58 -16.22
C GLU A 85 4.95 15.69 -16.34
N PRO A 86 5.66 15.77 -17.48
CA PRO A 86 6.61 16.86 -17.72
C PRO A 86 5.92 18.22 -17.65
N GLY A 87 6.56 19.20 -17.02
CA GLY A 87 6.09 20.58 -16.91
C GLY A 87 5.15 20.85 -15.72
N THR A 88 4.19 19.96 -15.45
CA THR A 88 3.27 20.12 -14.30
C THR A 88 3.76 19.39 -13.05
N GLY A 89 4.60 18.37 -13.20
CA GLY A 89 5.05 17.51 -12.11
C GLY A 89 3.94 16.61 -11.54
N ARG A 90 2.76 16.55 -12.17
CA ARG A 90 1.65 15.72 -11.71
C ARG A 90 2.04 14.25 -11.68
N ILE A 91 1.87 13.58 -10.54
CA ILE A 91 2.14 12.15 -10.40
C ILE A 91 1.10 11.37 -11.21
N LEU A 92 1.57 10.59 -12.18
CA LEU A 92 0.74 9.76 -13.08
C LEU A 92 0.64 8.32 -12.60
N GLY A 93 1.61 7.86 -11.82
CA GLY A 93 1.60 6.51 -11.24
C GLY A 93 2.93 6.15 -10.59
N ALA A 94 2.91 5.10 -9.77
CA ALA A 94 4.09 4.60 -9.09
C ALA A 94 4.06 3.07 -8.95
N HIS A 95 5.25 2.46 -9.00
CA HIS A 95 5.47 1.05 -8.72
C HIS A 95 6.66 0.94 -7.78
N LEU A 96 6.46 0.23 -6.67
CA LEU A 96 7.49 -0.04 -5.70
C LEU A 96 7.52 -1.55 -5.44
N MET A 97 8.72 -2.12 -5.51
CA MET A 97 9.01 -3.49 -5.12
C MET A 97 10.20 -3.46 -4.17
N GLY A 98 10.07 -4.10 -3.02
CA GLY A 98 11.11 -4.10 -1.99
C GLY A 98 10.51 -4.15 -0.60
N ALA A 99 11.38 -4.21 0.41
CA ALA A 99 10.95 -4.17 1.80
C ALA A 99 10.12 -2.90 2.06
N GLN A 100 8.96 -3.05 2.72
CA GLN A 100 8.06 -1.95 3.07
C GLN A 100 7.45 -1.16 1.89
N ALA A 101 7.45 -1.71 0.66
CA ALA A 101 6.74 -1.10 -0.47
C ALA A 101 5.27 -0.70 -0.15
N PRO A 102 4.47 -1.46 0.63
CA PRO A 102 3.12 -1.05 1.05
C PRO A 102 3.08 0.22 1.91
N THR A 103 4.14 0.47 2.70
CA THR A 103 4.27 1.67 3.52
C THR A 103 4.79 2.84 2.68
N LEU A 104 5.75 2.57 1.79
CA LEU A 104 6.40 3.58 0.94
C LEU A 104 5.54 4.06 -0.22
N ILE A 105 4.56 3.28 -0.68
CA ILE A 105 3.62 3.73 -1.70
C ILE A 105 2.63 4.77 -1.12
N GLN A 106 2.40 4.78 0.19
CA GLN A 106 1.35 5.60 0.81
C GLN A 106 1.51 7.12 0.59
N PRO A 107 2.71 7.74 0.72
CA PRO A 107 2.88 9.16 0.41
C PRO A 107 2.54 9.50 -1.05
N LEU A 108 2.82 8.59 -1.98
CA LEU A 108 2.53 8.76 -3.41
C LEU A 108 1.03 8.63 -3.70
N VAL A 109 0.35 7.69 -3.02
CA VAL A 109 -1.12 7.57 -3.07
C VAL A 109 -1.77 8.85 -2.56
N LEU A 110 -1.37 9.34 -1.39
CA LEU A 110 -1.90 10.57 -0.81
C LEU A 110 -1.68 11.77 -1.74
N ALA A 111 -0.49 11.90 -2.32
CA ALA A 111 -0.21 12.98 -3.24
C ALA A 111 -1.05 12.91 -4.52
N ALA A 112 -1.21 11.72 -5.11
CA ALA A 112 -2.07 11.53 -6.26
C ALA A 112 -3.54 11.83 -5.95
N THR A 113 -4.04 11.41 -4.78
CA THR A 113 -5.41 11.70 -4.33
C THR A 113 -5.64 13.19 -4.08
N LEU A 114 -4.64 13.90 -3.55
CA LEU A 114 -4.74 15.32 -3.18
C LEU A 114 -4.26 16.27 -4.29
N GLY A 115 -3.78 15.74 -5.42
CA GLY A 115 -3.23 16.55 -6.51
C GLY A 115 -1.92 17.26 -6.16
N ILE A 116 -1.15 16.73 -5.21
CA ILE A 116 0.18 17.26 -4.85
C ILE A 116 1.18 16.81 -5.93
N ASP A 117 1.89 17.77 -6.54
CA ASP A 117 2.90 17.48 -7.55
C ASP A 117 4.18 16.87 -6.94
N ALA A 118 4.98 16.23 -7.81
CA ALA A 118 6.19 15.51 -7.42
C ALA A 118 7.24 16.40 -6.75
N VAL A 119 7.38 17.66 -7.17
CA VAL A 119 8.38 18.59 -6.63
C VAL A 119 7.96 19.04 -5.23
N THR A 120 6.70 19.40 -5.05
CA THR A 120 6.12 19.76 -3.76
C THR A 120 6.21 18.58 -2.78
N LEU A 121 5.85 17.37 -3.19
CA LEU A 121 5.94 16.17 -2.34
C LEU A 121 7.38 15.83 -1.94
N ALA A 122 8.35 16.07 -2.82
CA ALA A 122 9.76 15.85 -2.51
C ALA A 122 10.25 16.84 -1.44
N ARG A 123 9.96 18.14 -1.61
CA ARG A 123 10.67 19.22 -0.93
C ARG A 123 9.93 19.86 0.25
N SER A 124 8.61 19.75 0.33
CA SER A 124 7.81 20.47 1.34
C SER A 124 7.63 19.74 2.68
N PRO A 125 7.49 18.40 2.75
CA PRO A 125 7.32 17.72 4.03
C PRO A 125 8.58 17.82 4.91
N TYR A 126 8.41 18.07 6.21
CA TYR A 126 9.48 17.85 7.18
C TYR A 126 9.79 16.36 7.28
N ARG A 127 11.00 15.98 6.90
CA ARG A 127 11.45 14.59 6.94
C ARG A 127 12.32 14.36 8.16
N ILE A 128 11.94 13.35 8.93
CA ILE A 128 12.78 12.82 10.00
C ILE A 128 13.91 12.04 9.35
N HIS A 129 15.16 12.34 9.73
CA HIS A 129 16.34 11.64 9.26
C HIS A 129 16.99 10.90 10.44
N PRO A 130 17.33 9.60 10.31
CA PRO A 130 17.09 8.74 9.14
C PRO A 130 15.64 8.17 9.12
N ALA A 131 15.03 8.08 7.93
CA ALA A 131 13.74 7.41 7.75
C ALA A 131 13.56 6.79 6.36
N LEU A 132 12.78 5.71 6.32
CA LEU A 132 12.51 4.97 5.09
C LEU A 132 11.77 5.82 4.04
N THR A 133 11.03 6.85 4.45
CA THR A 133 10.34 7.76 3.54
C THR A 133 11.29 8.59 2.67
N GLU A 134 12.56 8.70 3.02
CA GLU A 134 13.63 9.27 2.17
C GLU A 134 13.81 8.48 0.86
N VAL A 135 13.39 7.20 0.79
CA VAL A 135 13.37 6.44 -0.48
C VAL A 135 12.42 7.09 -1.48
N VAL A 136 11.24 7.52 -1.03
CA VAL A 136 10.25 8.20 -1.88
C VAL A 136 10.75 9.58 -2.29
N GLU A 137 11.38 10.31 -1.36
CA GLU A 137 12.01 11.61 -1.66
C GLU A 137 13.01 11.51 -2.80
N ASN A 138 13.99 10.63 -2.63
CA ASN A 138 15.06 10.47 -3.60
C ASN A 138 14.50 10.01 -4.95
N THR A 139 13.51 9.13 -4.96
CA THR A 139 12.82 8.73 -6.20
C THR A 139 12.20 9.91 -6.95
N LEU A 140 11.60 10.86 -6.22
CA LEU A 140 10.97 12.04 -6.82
C LEU A 140 12.02 13.05 -7.30
N LEU A 141 13.12 13.21 -6.56
CA LEU A 141 14.25 14.06 -6.95
C LEU A 141 14.97 13.51 -8.20
N ASP A 142 15.01 12.18 -8.35
CA ASP A 142 15.58 11.48 -9.51
C ASP A 142 14.79 11.73 -10.83
N LEU A 143 13.58 12.33 -10.77
CA LEU A 143 12.75 12.57 -11.95
C LEU A 143 13.25 13.71 -12.84
N GLY A 144 14.16 14.56 -12.35
CA GLY A 144 14.71 15.68 -13.13
C GLY A 144 13.68 16.73 -13.55
N LEU A 145 12.62 16.89 -12.75
CA LEU A 145 11.54 17.87 -12.93
C LEU A 145 11.90 19.25 -12.38
#